data_AF-A0A839WV61-F1
#
_entry.id   AF-A0A839WV61-F1
#
_cell.length_a   1.000
_cell.length_b   1.000
_cell.length_c   1.000
_cell.angle_alpha   90.00
_cell.angle_beta   90.00
_cell.angle_gamma   90.00
#
_symmetry.space_group_name_H-M   'P 1'
#
loop_
_entity.id
_entity.type
_entity.pdbx_description
1 polymer ?
#
loop_
_entity_poly.entity_id
_entity_poly.type
_entity_poly.pdbx_seq_one_letter_code
_entity_poly.pdbx_strand_id
1 'polypeptide(L)'
;MKSLLAAFALPVLLTACGATPTSTQRAPLEAATIAGSAESPDPVLERVQALERRGVVEDVVVQESFPVQIRLRAPREVIDELEAMPRVGVARPTAPQ
;
A
#
# COMPACT_ATOMS: atom_id res chain seq x y z
N MET A 1 17.89 68.55 14.27
CA MET A 1 16.61 67.93 13.90
C MET A 1 16.91 66.63 13.16
N LYS A 2 16.41 65.50 13.68
CA LYS A 2 16.18 64.19 13.02
C LYS A 2 17.43 63.47 12.48
N SER A 3 18.15 62.73 13.34
CA SER A 3 18.01 61.27 13.57
C SER A 3 18.37 60.46 12.31
N LEU A 4 19.66 60.24 12.03
CA LEU A 4 20.52 59.13 12.47
C LEU A 4 20.07 57.76 11.93
N LEU A 5 20.79 57.33 10.88
CA LEU A 5 20.81 55.98 10.33
C LEU A 5 21.00 54.95 11.45
N ALA A 6 20.12 53.95 11.51
CA ALA A 6 20.38 52.71 12.23
C ALA A 6 20.00 51.54 11.33
N ALA A 7 21.01 50.97 10.67
CA ALA A 7 20.99 49.61 10.18
C ALA A 7 20.71 48.68 11.36
N PHE A 8 19.65 47.89 11.29
CA PHE A 8 19.44 46.76 12.20
C PHE A 8 19.45 45.48 11.38
N ALA A 9 20.66 44.98 11.15
CA ALA A 9 20.88 43.59 10.80
C ALA A 9 20.47 42.74 12.01
N LEU A 10 19.40 41.97 11.86
CA LEU A 10 19.06 40.91 12.82
C LEU A 10 18.96 39.59 12.05
N PRO A 11 20.01 38.74 12.07
CA PRO A 11 19.93 37.41 11.52
C PRO A 11 19.13 36.56 12.51
N VAL A 12 17.84 36.37 12.26
CA VAL A 12 17.04 35.41 13.03
C VAL A 12 17.36 34.02 12.50
N LEU A 13 18.37 33.41 13.13
CA LEU A 13 18.63 31.97 13.10
C LEU A 13 17.42 31.24 13.72
N LEU A 14 16.44 30.91 12.89
CA LEU A 14 15.40 29.93 13.22
C LEU A 14 15.94 28.53 12.90
N THR A 15 16.81 28.07 13.78
CA THR A 15 17.10 26.65 13.99
C THR A 15 15.88 26.06 14.70
N ALA A 16 14.98 25.39 13.98
CA ALA A 16 13.85 24.71 14.61
C ALA A 16 13.56 23.37 13.93
N CYS A 17 13.90 22.32 14.68
CA CYS A 17 13.43 20.94 14.64
C CYS A 17 13.38 20.26 13.27
N GLY A 18 14.42 19.45 13.01
CA GLY A 18 14.23 18.18 12.33
C GLY A 18 13.27 17.32 13.15
N ALA A 19 11.97 17.45 12.88
CA ALA A 19 11.04 16.38 13.15
C ALA A 19 11.49 15.22 12.26
N THR A 20 12.24 14.29 12.84
CA THR A 20 12.36 12.97 12.23
C THR A 20 10.93 12.46 12.14
N PRO A 21 10.36 12.26 10.93
CA PRO A 21 9.09 11.58 10.85
C PRO A 21 9.35 10.24 11.51
N THR A 22 8.68 9.98 12.63
CA THR A 22 8.52 8.62 13.13
C THR A 22 7.92 7.88 11.97
N SER A 23 8.78 7.16 11.23
CA SER A 23 8.38 6.22 10.21
C SER A 23 7.47 5.26 10.95
N THR A 24 6.15 5.47 10.85
CA THR A 24 5.15 4.47 11.18
C THR A 24 5.63 3.24 10.46
N GLN A 25 6.17 2.28 11.21
CA GLN A 25 6.84 1.10 10.70
C GLN A 25 5.78 0.27 9.98
N ARG A 26 5.49 0.65 8.73
CA ARG A 26 4.56 -0.03 7.86
C ARG A 26 5.15 -1.42 7.65
N ALA A 27 4.34 -2.45 7.87
CA ALA A 27 4.77 -3.81 7.63
C ALA A 27 5.41 -3.90 6.24
N PRO A 28 6.52 -4.64 6.07
CA PRO A 28 7.17 -4.78 4.78
C PRO A 28 6.16 -5.24 3.72
N LEU A 29 6.15 -4.57 2.57
CA LEU A 29 5.30 -4.95 1.46
C LEU A 29 6.02 -6.00 0.62
N GLU A 30 5.34 -7.11 0.37
CA GLU A 30 5.79 -8.20 -0.51
C GLU A 30 5.02 -8.14 -1.83
N ALA A 31 5.69 -8.46 -2.93
CA ALA A 31 5.03 -8.59 -4.23
C ALA A 31 4.41 -9.98 -4.38
N ALA A 32 3.16 -10.06 -4.81
CA ALA A 32 2.44 -11.31 -5.04
C ALA A 32 1.57 -11.25 -6.30
N THR A 33 1.19 -12.43 -6.80
CA THR A 33 0.17 -12.59 -7.84
C THR A 33 -0.96 -13.42 -7.27
N ILE A 34 -2.14 -12.81 -7.16
CA ILE A 34 -3.35 -13.43 -6.61
C ILE A 34 -4.28 -13.77 -7.77
N ALA A 35 -4.72 -15.02 -7.83
CA ALA A 35 -5.79 -15.42 -8.74
C ALA A 35 -7.14 -14.94 -8.20
N GLY A 36 -8.00 -14.41 -9.07
CA GLY A 36 -9.39 -14.09 -8.81
C GLY A 36 -10.24 -15.33 -8.52
N SER A 37 -11.50 -15.11 -8.14
CA SER A 37 -12.43 -16.19 -7.76
C SER A 37 -13.03 -16.98 -8.94
N ALA A 38 -12.89 -16.48 -10.17
CA ALA A 38 -13.63 -16.93 -11.36
C ALA A 38 -15.16 -16.69 -11.29
N GLU A 39 -15.64 -15.93 -10.30
CA GLU A 39 -17.05 -15.56 -10.14
C GLU A 39 -17.36 -14.20 -10.77
N SER A 40 -18.65 -13.87 -10.91
CA SER A 40 -19.11 -12.57 -11.41
C SER A 40 -20.25 -12.04 -10.53
N PRO A 41 -20.03 -10.96 -9.75
CA PRO A 41 -18.78 -10.20 -9.59
C PRO A 41 -17.69 -11.00 -8.88
N ASP A 42 -16.40 -10.64 -9.08
CA ASP A 42 -15.27 -11.34 -8.45
C ASP A 42 -15.01 -10.81 -7.03
N PRO A 43 -15.37 -11.54 -5.94
CA PRO A 43 -15.13 -11.12 -4.56
C PRO A 43 -13.67 -10.82 -4.23
N VAL A 44 -12.70 -11.53 -4.85
CA VAL A 44 -11.26 -11.29 -4.60
C VAL A 44 -10.86 -9.94 -5.16
N LEU A 45 -11.33 -9.62 -6.37
CA LEU A 45 -11.06 -8.33 -7.00
C LEU A 45 -11.70 -7.18 -6.21
N GLU A 46 -12.93 -7.35 -5.73
CA GLU A 46 -13.59 -6.36 -4.86
C GLU A 46 -12.80 -6.11 -3.58
N ARG A 47 -12.29 -7.17 -2.96
CA ARG A 47 -11.47 -7.07 -1.74
C ARG A 47 -10.16 -6.34 -1.99
N VAL A 48 -9.46 -6.64 -3.09
CA VAL A 48 -8.23 -5.94 -3.47
C VAL A 48 -8.49 -4.44 -3.66
N GLN A 49 -9.53 -4.07 -4.41
CA GLN A 49 -9.90 -2.66 -4.60
C GLN A 49 -10.23 -1.94 -3.29
N ALA A 50 -10.88 -2.63 -2.34
CA ALA A 50 -11.14 -2.06 -1.01
C ALA A 50 -9.85 -1.82 -0.21
N LEU A 51 -8.88 -2.72 -0.30
CA LEU A 51 -7.59 -2.60 0.40
C LEU A 51 -6.68 -1.55 -0.24
N GLU A 52 -6.72 -1.43 -1.57
CA GLU A 52 -6.02 -0.37 -2.32
C GLU A 52 -6.53 1.02 -1.93
N ARG A 53 -7.86 1.22 -1.89
CA ARG A 53 -8.46 2.49 -1.42
C ARG A 53 -8.07 2.87 0.01
N ARG A 54 -7.67 1.89 0.83
CA ARG A 54 -7.19 2.08 2.21
C ARG A 54 -5.68 2.27 2.30
N GLY A 55 -4.95 2.16 1.19
CA GLY A 55 -3.48 2.21 1.16
C GLY A 55 -2.80 1.01 1.80
N VAL A 56 -3.51 -0.12 1.96
CA VAL A 56 -2.95 -1.37 2.50
C VAL A 56 -2.28 -2.19 1.40
N VAL A 57 -2.83 -2.12 0.19
CA VAL A 57 -2.30 -2.74 -1.03
C VAL A 57 -1.85 -1.63 -1.96
N GLU A 58 -0.72 -1.83 -2.62
CA GLU A 58 -0.12 -0.90 -3.59
C GLU A 58 0.24 -1.64 -4.89
N ASP A 59 0.52 -0.90 -5.97
CA ASP A 59 0.93 -1.42 -7.29
C ASP A 59 0.00 -2.51 -7.88
N VAL A 60 -1.32 -2.29 -7.77
CA VAL A 60 -2.30 -3.24 -8.29
C VAL A 60 -2.31 -3.23 -9.83
N VAL A 61 -2.07 -4.39 -10.43
CA VAL A 61 -2.17 -4.61 -11.87
C VAL A 61 -3.06 -5.83 -12.12
N VAL A 62 -4.17 -5.59 -12.81
CA VAL A 62 -5.13 -6.63 -13.19
C VAL A 62 -4.82 -7.10 -14.62
N GLN A 63 -4.64 -8.41 -14.80
CA GLN A 63 -4.35 -9.02 -16.10
C GLN A 63 -5.60 -9.66 -16.69
N GLU A 64 -5.84 -9.42 -17.98
CA GLU A 64 -6.93 -10.00 -18.76
C GLU A 64 -6.72 -11.52 -18.94
N SER A 65 -7.22 -12.30 -17.98
CA SER A 65 -7.04 -13.76 -17.86
C SER A 65 -8.23 -14.38 -17.15
N PHE A 66 -8.37 -15.72 -17.20
CA PHE A 66 -9.47 -16.42 -16.53
C PHE A 66 -8.97 -17.64 -15.73
N PRO A 67 -9.09 -17.64 -14.38
CA PRO A 67 -9.47 -16.50 -13.53
C PRO A 67 -8.49 -15.33 -13.69
N VAL A 68 -8.98 -14.13 -13.42
CA VAL A 68 -8.19 -12.89 -13.47
C VAL A 68 -6.95 -13.02 -12.59
N GLN A 69 -5.79 -12.61 -13.09
CA GLN A 69 -4.56 -12.54 -12.30
C GLN A 69 -4.35 -11.11 -11.82
N ILE A 70 -4.11 -10.95 -10.52
CA ILE A 70 -3.97 -9.65 -9.87
C ILE A 70 -2.58 -9.59 -9.25
N ARG A 71 -1.69 -8.78 -9.84
CA ARG A 71 -0.38 -8.49 -9.26
C ARG A 71 -0.52 -7.33 -8.31
N LEU A 72 0.11 -7.42 -7.13
CA LEU A 72 0.02 -6.38 -6.11
C LEU A 72 1.21 -6.44 -5.15
N ARG A 73 1.38 -5.38 -4.35
CA ARG A 73 2.24 -5.36 -3.17
C ARG A 73 1.43 -5.16 -1.90
N ALA A 74 1.62 -6.00 -0.89
CA ALA A 74 0.90 -5.91 0.37
C ALA A 74 1.68 -6.55 1.52
N PRO A 75 1.30 -6.30 2.78
CA PRO A 75 1.79 -7.08 3.92
C PRO A 75 1.47 -8.58 3.74
N ARG A 76 2.36 -9.45 4.23
CA ARG A 76 2.22 -10.91 4.12
C ARG A 76 0.85 -11.42 4.59
N GLU A 77 0.39 -10.93 5.73
CA GLU A 77 -0.92 -11.27 6.31
C GLU A 77 -2.10 -10.96 5.38
N VAL A 78 -1.99 -9.91 4.56
CA VAL A 78 -3.02 -9.53 3.59
C VAL A 78 -2.96 -10.42 2.35
N ILE A 79 -1.75 -10.78 1.92
CA ILE A 79 -1.55 -11.76 0.83
C ILE A 79 -2.17 -13.09 1.23
N ASP A 80 -1.87 -13.59 2.42
CA ASP A 80 -2.40 -14.85 2.94
C ASP A 80 -3.94 -14.78 3.09
N GLU A 81 -4.51 -13.63 3.52
CA GLU A 81 -5.96 -13.40 3.56
C GLU A 81 -6.58 -13.54 2.15
N LEU A 82 -5.99 -12.89 1.15
CA LEU A 82 -6.48 -12.90 -0.23
C LEU A 82 -6.37 -14.30 -0.86
N GLU A 83 -5.27 -15.01 -0.61
CA GLU A 83 -5.07 -16.39 -1.06
C GLU A 83 -6.08 -17.36 -0.42
N ALA A 84 -6.45 -17.13 0.85
CA ALA A 84 -7.39 -17.97 1.58
C ALA A 84 -8.86 -17.80 1.16
N MET A 85 -9.21 -16.76 0.39
CA MET A 85 -10.58 -16.55 -0.08
C MET A 85 -11.08 -17.75 -0.94
N PRO A 86 -12.39 -18.06 -0.95
CA PRO A 86 -12.93 -19.12 -1.80
C PRO A 86 -12.66 -18.88 -3.30
N ARG A 87 -12.42 -19.96 -4.05
CA ARG A 87 -12.22 -19.95 -5.50
C ARG A 87 -13.17 -20.95 -6.15
N VAL A 88 -13.83 -20.58 -7.23
CA VAL A 88 -14.63 -21.52 -8.03
C VAL A 88 -13.71 -22.26 -9.00
N GLY A 89 -13.75 -23.59 -8.97
CA GLY A 89 -13.03 -24.44 -9.93
C GLY A 89 -11.55 -24.73 -9.61
N VAL A 90 -10.96 -24.12 -8.58
CA VAL A 90 -9.62 -24.48 -8.10
C VAL A 90 -9.78 -25.49 -6.96
N ALA A 91 -9.49 -26.77 -7.23
CA ALA A 91 -9.23 -27.73 -6.16
C ALA A 91 -8.05 -27.17 -5.34
N ARG A 92 -8.29 -26.82 -4.08
CA ARG A 92 -7.28 -26.28 -3.15
C ARG A 92 -5.95 -27.04 -3.36
N PRO A 93 -4.86 -26.38 -3.78
CA PRO A 93 -3.57 -27.04 -3.84
C PRO A 93 -3.25 -27.50 -2.43
N THR A 94 -3.23 -28.81 -2.20
CA THR A 94 -2.64 -29.38 -1.00
C THR A 94 -1.16 -29.04 -1.09
N ALA A 95 -0.70 -28.11 -0.25
CA ALA A 95 0.70 -27.75 -0.15
C ALA A 95 1.56 -29.02 0.00
N PRO A 96 2.65 -29.21 -0.77
CA PRO A 96 3.74 -30.04 -0.29
C PRO A 96 4.47 -29.26 0.81
N GLN A 97 4.75 -29.96 1.91
CA GLN A 97 5.55 -29.45 3.03
C GLN A 97 7.00 -29.22 2.64
#